data_AF-A0A7Y5FBJ0-F1
#
_entry.id   AF-A0A7Y5FBJ0-F1
#
_cell.length_a   1.000
_cell.length_b   1.000
_cell.length_c   1.000
_cell.angle_alpha   90.00
_cell.angle_beta   90.00
_cell.angle_gamma   90.00
#
_symmetry.space_group_name_H-M   'P 1'
#
loop_
_entity.id
_entity.type
_entity.pdbx_description
1 polymer ?
#
loop_
_entity_poly.entity_id
_entity_poly.type
_entity_poly.pdbx_seq_one_letter_code
_entity_poly.pdbx_strand_id
1 'polypeptide(L)'
;MNNHGIENARSRRKRLPRRIALPGLAVPAMLILLVTCGCAHLPAQETTRYADAFSEVAAVTEELLSDYSTALDAVSAQERLAAGPPASYPILFDPAAALAIEEPDPAIVGFHNALLAVSEYNALLLDRVHGANNEGLAGRAASASKLIDALGLGASPYAASELVESLLQMIASARNRHEFADAVTKGRPIIDAILQNFADATTDFYRVRVGLVGAAITEIEFKQLTILSEIEHISSGFAPPMAGSDLALRRAQAETELAALRLVVSPNAVLRPLPIGARPYDGDVQSRIEEHIRVLRGLCAERDASIEGLTNYHRQLSSYVRLLDDTRRYFDVLSKSGDGTANSDAIAAGREVDAGARHLRDDIRSNRSAALLPGAGQPTHTAINSSAN
;
A
#
# COMPACT_ATOMS: atom_id res chain seq x y z
N MET A 1 -32.87 22.84 16.29
CA MET A 1 -34.27 23.33 16.30
C MET A 1 -34.55 23.97 14.96
N ASN A 2 -35.29 23.28 14.09
CA ASN A 2 -36.30 23.87 13.19
C ASN A 2 -36.94 22.73 12.40
N ASN A 3 -38.14 22.42 12.87
CA ASN A 3 -39.13 21.50 12.37
C ASN A 3 -40.06 22.33 11.46
N HIS A 4 -40.44 21.87 10.27
CA HIS A 4 -41.76 22.10 9.65
C HIS A 4 -41.80 21.62 8.20
N GLY A 5 -42.81 20.80 7.90
CA GLY A 5 -43.16 20.40 6.53
C GLY A 5 -43.98 19.12 6.45
N ILE A 6 -45.08 19.06 7.22
CA ILE A 6 -46.12 18.02 7.16
C ILE A 6 -47.16 18.38 6.08
N GLU A 7 -47.86 17.36 5.57
CA GLU A 7 -49.12 17.38 4.80
C GLU A 7 -49.02 17.63 3.27
N ASN A 8 -49.72 16.93 2.37
CA ASN A 8 -51.02 16.28 2.53
C ASN A 8 -51.32 15.22 1.44
N ALA A 9 -52.25 14.34 1.80
CA ALA A 9 -52.81 13.23 1.05
C ALA A 9 -53.47 13.58 -0.30
N ARG A 10 -53.54 12.59 -1.21
CA ARG A 10 -54.75 12.36 -2.04
C ARG A 10 -54.82 10.95 -2.63
N SER A 11 -55.77 10.21 -2.10
CA SER A 11 -56.35 8.98 -2.64
C SER A 11 -56.91 9.15 -4.05
N ARG A 12 -56.65 8.22 -4.96
CA ARG A 12 -57.57 7.92 -6.06
C ARG A 12 -57.82 6.42 -6.19
N ARG A 13 -59.11 6.12 -6.14
CA ARG A 13 -59.76 4.81 -6.17
C ARG A 13 -59.64 4.15 -7.56
N LYS A 14 -59.51 2.82 -7.51
CA LYS A 14 -60.25 1.78 -8.27
C LYS A 14 -60.61 2.09 -9.72
N ARG A 15 -60.06 1.30 -10.66
CA ARG A 15 -60.82 0.53 -11.68
C ARG A 15 -60.05 -0.73 -12.10
N LEU A 16 -60.56 -1.88 -11.70
CA LEU A 16 -60.26 -3.19 -12.29
C LEU A 16 -61.11 -3.38 -13.54
N PRO A 17 -60.56 -3.80 -14.69
CA PRO A 17 -61.35 -4.38 -15.76
C PRO A 17 -61.24 -5.91 -15.77
N ARG A 18 -62.44 -6.51 -15.70
CA ARG A 18 -62.92 -7.67 -16.48
C ARG A 18 -62.08 -8.95 -16.48
N ARG A 19 -62.60 -9.92 -15.72
CA ARG A 19 -62.44 -11.37 -15.94
C ARG A 19 -62.91 -11.75 -17.34
N ILE A 20 -62.00 -12.24 -18.17
CA ILE A 20 -62.30 -13.02 -19.36
C ILE A 20 -62.17 -14.48 -18.94
N ALA A 21 -63.28 -15.21 -18.97
CA ALA A 21 -63.30 -16.64 -18.76
C ALA A 21 -62.97 -17.34 -20.09
N LEU A 22 -61.88 -18.10 -20.12
CA LEU A 22 -61.56 -19.08 -21.15
C LEU A 22 -61.67 -20.48 -20.52
N PRO A 23 -62.52 -21.37 -21.04
CA PRO A 23 -62.56 -22.76 -20.62
C PRO A 23 -61.62 -23.60 -21.50
N GLY A 24 -60.87 -24.49 -20.86
CA GLY A 24 -60.32 -25.68 -21.51
C GLY A 24 -58.84 -25.61 -21.91
N LEU A 25 -58.10 -26.64 -21.45
CA LEU A 25 -56.80 -27.10 -21.94
C LEU A 25 -55.55 -26.26 -21.59
N ALA A 26 -55.05 -26.36 -20.35
CA ALA A 26 -53.62 -26.15 -20.03
C ALA A 26 -53.29 -26.59 -18.59
N VAL A 27 -53.27 -27.90 -18.30
CA VAL A 27 -52.85 -28.41 -16.96
C VAL A 27 -51.54 -29.23 -16.94
N PRO A 28 -50.87 -29.64 -18.05
CA PRO A 28 -49.53 -30.23 -17.92
C PRO A 28 -48.37 -29.21 -17.93
N ALA A 29 -48.56 -27.97 -18.41
CA ALA A 29 -47.46 -27.01 -18.58
C ALA A 29 -47.01 -26.30 -17.29
N MET A 30 -47.90 -26.20 -16.28
CA MET A 30 -47.59 -25.52 -15.02
C MET A 30 -46.84 -26.42 -14.02
N LEU A 31 -46.88 -27.75 -14.22
CA LEU A 31 -46.14 -28.71 -13.39
C LEU A 31 -44.67 -28.87 -13.84
N ILE A 32 -44.38 -28.68 -15.14
CA ILE A 32 -43.00 -28.68 -15.68
C ILE A 32 -42.25 -27.40 -15.28
N LEU A 33 -42.95 -26.27 -15.10
CA LEU A 33 -42.34 -25.00 -14.65
C LEU A 33 -42.01 -24.99 -13.14
N LEU A 34 -42.60 -25.89 -12.34
CA LEU A 34 -42.33 -26.02 -10.90
C LEU A 34 -41.16 -26.97 -10.61
N VAL A 35 -40.83 -27.89 -11.53
CA VAL A 35 -39.68 -28.80 -11.39
C VAL A 35 -38.37 -28.16 -11.85
N THR A 36 -38.40 -27.15 -12.72
CA THR A 36 -37.19 -26.42 -13.16
C THR A 36 -36.79 -25.27 -12.22
N CYS A 37 -37.69 -24.77 -11.37
CA CYS A 37 -37.39 -23.72 -10.38
C CYS A 37 -36.86 -24.24 -9.03
N GLY A 38 -36.76 -25.57 -8.86
CA GLY A 38 -36.24 -26.21 -7.64
C GLY A 38 -34.75 -26.53 -7.66
N CYS A 39 -34.05 -26.27 -8.78
CA CYS A 39 -32.59 -26.34 -8.82
C CYS A 39 -32.04 -25.14 -8.04
N ALA A 40 -31.92 -25.32 -6.72
CA ALA A 40 -31.27 -24.40 -5.80
C ALA A 40 -29.90 -23.99 -6.38
N HIS A 41 -29.86 -22.82 -7.02
CA HIS A 41 -28.66 -22.30 -7.63
C HIS A 41 -27.64 -22.04 -6.53
N LEU A 42 -26.40 -22.48 -6.74
CA LEU A 42 -25.27 -22.02 -5.94
C LEU A 42 -25.19 -20.49 -6.03
N PRO A 43 -24.71 -19.78 -4.98
CA PRO A 43 -24.71 -18.33 -4.92
C PRO A 43 -23.65 -17.73 -5.87
N ALA A 44 -23.95 -17.80 -7.17
CA ALA A 44 -22.98 -17.54 -8.21
C ALA A 44 -22.53 -16.08 -8.23
N GLN A 45 -23.50 -15.18 -8.11
CA GLN A 45 -23.24 -13.76 -8.11
C GLN A 45 -22.38 -13.34 -6.91
N GLU A 46 -22.66 -13.88 -5.73
CA GLU A 46 -21.92 -13.60 -4.51
C GLU A 46 -20.49 -14.16 -4.57
N THR A 47 -20.33 -15.36 -5.15
CA THR A 47 -19.01 -15.99 -5.33
C THR A 47 -18.17 -15.21 -6.34
N THR A 48 -18.74 -14.81 -7.49
CA THR A 48 -18.06 -13.97 -8.49
C THR A 48 -17.59 -12.66 -7.88
N ARG A 49 -18.48 -11.93 -7.21
CA ARG A 49 -18.12 -10.66 -6.58
C ARG A 49 -17.06 -10.81 -5.48
N TYR A 50 -17.07 -11.91 -4.72
CA TYR A 50 -16.02 -12.16 -3.73
C TYR A 50 -14.68 -12.43 -4.40
N ALA A 51 -14.66 -13.23 -5.47
CA ALA A 51 -13.45 -13.46 -6.24
C ALA A 51 -12.90 -12.18 -6.86
N ASP A 52 -13.78 -11.33 -7.42
CA ASP A 52 -13.41 -10.00 -7.95
C ASP A 52 -12.83 -9.12 -6.83
N ALA A 53 -13.51 -9.02 -5.69
CA ALA A 53 -13.07 -8.25 -4.53
C ALA A 53 -11.71 -8.73 -3.98
N PHE A 54 -11.50 -10.05 -3.91
CA PHE A 54 -10.21 -10.62 -3.53
C PHE A 54 -9.12 -10.32 -4.56
N SER A 55 -9.43 -10.33 -5.86
CA SER A 55 -8.46 -10.00 -6.90
C SER A 55 -7.92 -8.57 -6.76
N GLU A 56 -8.76 -7.63 -6.31
CA GLU A 56 -8.33 -6.26 -6.01
C GLU A 56 -7.46 -6.19 -4.76
N VAL A 57 -7.76 -6.97 -3.72
CA VAL A 57 -6.89 -7.11 -2.53
C VAL A 57 -5.54 -7.70 -2.93
N ALA A 58 -5.53 -8.73 -3.78
CA ALA A 58 -4.30 -9.33 -4.27
C ALA A 58 -3.44 -8.32 -5.04
N ALA A 59 -4.05 -7.54 -5.94
CA ALA A 59 -3.36 -6.48 -6.68
C ALA A 59 -2.74 -5.42 -5.76
N VAL A 60 -3.47 -4.96 -4.73
CA VAL A 60 -2.94 -4.03 -3.73
C VAL A 60 -1.78 -4.67 -2.96
N THR A 61 -1.93 -5.93 -2.56
CA THR A 61 -0.92 -6.67 -1.79
C THR A 61 0.37 -6.80 -2.61
N GLU A 62 0.28 -7.13 -3.90
CA GLU A 62 1.44 -7.17 -4.80
C GLU A 62 2.13 -5.81 -4.92
N GLU A 63 1.36 -4.71 -5.04
CA GLU A 63 1.93 -3.36 -5.08
C GLU A 63 2.72 -3.05 -3.78
N LEU A 64 2.18 -3.44 -2.61
CA LEU A 64 2.84 -3.27 -1.30
C LEU A 64 4.07 -4.18 -1.14
N LEU A 65 4.00 -5.44 -1.58
CA LEU A 65 5.13 -6.37 -1.53
C LEU A 65 6.29 -5.91 -2.42
N SER A 66 5.98 -5.35 -3.59
CA SER A 66 6.99 -4.74 -4.47
C SER A 66 7.68 -3.54 -3.81
N ASP A 67 6.91 -2.67 -3.15
CA ASP A 67 7.48 -1.54 -2.40
C ASP A 67 8.32 -2.03 -1.21
N TYR A 68 7.87 -3.08 -0.51
CA TYR A 68 8.59 -3.68 0.60
C TYR A 68 9.91 -4.32 0.16
N SER A 69 9.91 -5.10 -0.93
CA SER A 69 11.14 -5.66 -1.53
C SER A 69 12.16 -4.57 -1.84
N THR A 70 11.71 -3.52 -2.53
CA THR A 70 12.56 -2.37 -2.88
C THR A 70 13.15 -1.70 -1.63
N ALA A 71 12.38 -1.63 -0.55
CA ALA A 71 12.83 -1.07 0.71
C ALA A 71 13.87 -1.98 1.41
N LEU A 72 13.68 -3.30 1.41
CA LEU A 72 14.67 -4.25 1.93
C LEU A 72 15.99 -4.19 1.17
N ASP A 73 15.94 -4.08 -0.16
CA ASP A 73 17.14 -3.94 -1.00
C ASP A 73 17.90 -2.64 -0.65
N ALA A 74 17.16 -1.55 -0.43
CA ALA A 74 17.75 -0.27 -0.04
C ALA A 74 18.41 -0.32 1.35
N VAL A 75 17.79 -0.99 2.33
CA VAL A 75 18.38 -1.20 3.66
C VAL A 75 19.65 -2.05 3.54
N SER A 76 19.58 -3.16 2.82
CA SER A 76 20.72 -4.05 2.60
C SER A 76 21.88 -3.34 1.91
N ALA A 77 21.60 -2.46 0.94
CA ALA A 77 22.61 -1.64 0.29
C ALA A 77 23.26 -0.64 1.27
N GLN A 78 22.48 0.01 2.15
CA GLN A 78 23.01 0.90 3.19
C GLN A 78 23.90 0.16 4.19
N GLU A 79 23.50 -1.04 4.62
CA GLU A 79 24.28 -1.87 5.54
C GLU A 79 25.62 -2.32 4.91
N ARG A 80 25.61 -2.70 3.63
CA ARG A 80 26.85 -3.03 2.89
C ARG A 80 27.81 -1.84 2.81
N LEU A 81 27.28 -0.63 2.55
CA LEU A 81 28.08 0.59 2.52
C LEU A 81 28.64 0.96 3.89
N ALA A 82 27.90 0.69 4.97
CA ALA A 82 28.36 0.95 6.34
C ALA A 82 29.38 -0.08 6.85
N ALA A 83 29.27 -1.35 6.42
CA ALA A 83 30.13 -2.44 6.86
C ALA A 83 31.45 -2.57 6.06
N GLY A 84 31.49 -2.08 4.83
CA GLY A 84 32.64 -2.22 3.93
C GLY A 84 33.66 -1.07 4.04
N PRO A 85 34.94 -1.30 3.69
CA PRO A 85 35.84 -0.21 3.34
C PRO A 85 35.24 0.59 2.16
N PRO A 86 35.50 1.91 2.03
CA PRO A 86 34.94 2.72 0.96
C PRO A 86 35.18 2.02 -0.38
N ALA A 87 34.10 1.65 -1.05
CA ALA A 87 34.16 0.81 -2.24
C ALA A 87 35.07 1.48 -3.27
N SER A 88 36.26 0.90 -3.49
CA SER A 88 37.00 1.16 -4.72
C SER A 88 36.12 0.61 -5.84
N TYR A 89 35.58 1.49 -6.68
CA TYR A 89 34.84 1.09 -7.88
C TYR A 89 35.63 -0.03 -8.57
N PRO A 90 35.06 -1.24 -8.71
CA PRO A 90 35.79 -2.30 -9.39
C PRO A 90 36.03 -1.83 -10.82
N ILE A 91 37.31 -1.65 -11.16
CA ILE A 91 37.75 -1.20 -12.49
C ILE A 91 37.41 -2.27 -13.56
N LEU A 92 37.05 -3.48 -13.12
CA LEU A 92 36.68 -4.61 -13.97
C LEU A 92 35.25 -5.04 -13.68
N PHE A 93 34.42 -5.08 -14.74
CA PHE A 93 33.07 -5.64 -14.70
C PHE A 93 33.16 -7.16 -14.46
N ASP A 94 32.56 -7.63 -13.37
CA ASP A 94 32.43 -9.06 -13.09
C ASP A 94 31.06 -9.57 -13.61
N PRO A 95 31.02 -10.27 -14.77
CA PRO A 95 29.77 -10.80 -15.30
C PRO A 95 29.14 -11.86 -14.39
N ALA A 96 29.91 -12.58 -13.56
CA ALA A 96 29.36 -13.57 -12.65
C ALA A 96 28.59 -12.89 -11.51
N ALA A 97 29.12 -11.80 -10.97
CA ALA A 97 28.41 -10.97 -9.99
C ALA A 97 27.17 -10.29 -10.59
N ALA A 98 27.23 -9.84 -11.85
CA ALA A 98 26.07 -9.25 -12.54
C ALA A 98 24.97 -10.28 -12.88
N LEU A 99 25.32 -11.56 -12.98
CA LEU A 99 24.39 -12.67 -13.20
C LEU A 99 23.94 -13.37 -11.91
N ALA A 100 24.54 -13.03 -10.77
CA ALA A 100 24.09 -13.51 -9.47
C ALA A 100 22.76 -12.83 -9.13
N ILE A 101 21.66 -13.51 -9.48
CA ILE A 101 20.32 -13.10 -9.09
C ILE A 101 20.23 -13.29 -7.58
N GLU A 102 20.03 -12.20 -6.85
CA GLU A 102 19.79 -12.26 -5.41
C GLU A 102 18.51 -13.07 -5.16
N GLU A 103 18.60 -14.08 -4.30
CA GLU A 103 17.43 -14.90 -4.00
C GLU A 103 16.36 -14.02 -3.34
N PRO A 104 15.09 -14.10 -3.80
CA PRO A 104 14.03 -13.29 -3.25
C PRO A 104 13.84 -13.60 -1.77
N ASP A 105 13.47 -12.59 -0.98
CA ASP A 105 13.21 -12.76 0.44
C ASP A 105 12.13 -13.84 0.67
N PRO A 106 12.38 -14.85 1.51
CA PRO A 106 11.48 -15.99 1.70
C PRO A 106 10.11 -15.59 2.26
N ALA A 107 10.00 -14.47 2.98
CA ALA A 107 8.72 -13.95 3.44
C ALA A 107 7.90 -13.40 2.26
N ILE A 108 8.54 -12.67 1.34
CA ILE A 108 7.88 -12.14 0.13
C ILE A 108 7.38 -13.28 -0.74
N VAL A 109 8.19 -14.31 -0.96
CA VAL A 109 7.77 -15.53 -1.66
C VAL A 109 6.57 -16.18 -0.96
N GLY A 110 6.62 -16.29 0.37
CA GLY A 110 5.51 -16.82 1.17
C GLY A 110 4.20 -16.04 0.96
N PHE A 111 4.25 -14.71 0.90
CA PHE A 111 3.07 -13.89 0.66
C PHE A 111 2.51 -14.05 -0.76
N HIS A 112 3.36 -14.08 -1.79
CA HIS A 112 2.90 -14.34 -3.17
C HIS A 112 2.22 -15.70 -3.29
N ASN A 113 2.79 -16.72 -2.65
CA ASN A 113 2.21 -18.06 -2.67
C ASN A 113 0.85 -18.09 -1.96
N ALA A 114 0.70 -17.36 -0.84
CA ALA A 114 -0.58 -17.25 -0.14
C ALA A 114 -1.66 -16.55 -0.98
N LEU A 115 -1.30 -15.48 -1.70
CA LEU A 115 -2.22 -14.81 -2.65
C LEU A 115 -2.66 -15.76 -3.76
N LEU A 116 -1.71 -16.50 -4.32
CA LEU A 116 -1.98 -17.45 -5.38
C LEU A 116 -2.88 -18.60 -4.91
N ALA A 117 -2.61 -19.14 -3.72
CA ALA A 117 -3.43 -20.18 -3.10
C ALA A 117 -4.90 -19.77 -2.96
N VAL A 118 -5.17 -18.57 -2.45
CA VAL A 118 -6.54 -18.06 -2.30
C VAL A 118 -7.16 -17.73 -3.67
N SER A 119 -6.37 -17.27 -4.63
CA SER A 119 -6.83 -17.03 -6.00
C SER A 119 -7.28 -18.32 -6.69
N GLU A 120 -6.48 -19.38 -6.60
CA GLU A 120 -6.80 -20.71 -7.13
C GLU A 120 -8.01 -21.32 -6.42
N TYR A 121 -8.10 -21.15 -5.10
CA TYR A 121 -9.29 -21.53 -4.33
C TYR A 121 -10.55 -20.83 -4.85
N ASN A 122 -10.49 -19.51 -5.06
CA ASN A 122 -11.60 -18.73 -5.59
C ASN A 122 -11.98 -19.15 -7.02
N ALA A 123 -10.98 -19.43 -7.87
CA ALA A 123 -11.21 -19.93 -9.22
C ALA A 123 -11.95 -21.28 -9.21
N LEU A 124 -11.56 -22.21 -8.34
CA LEU A 124 -12.25 -23.49 -8.19
C LEU A 124 -13.68 -23.32 -7.66
N LEU A 125 -13.92 -22.38 -6.73
CA LEU A 125 -15.28 -22.05 -6.29
C LEU A 125 -16.14 -21.59 -7.46
N LEU A 126 -15.62 -20.70 -8.31
CA LEU A 126 -16.33 -20.19 -9.48
C LEU A 126 -16.61 -21.27 -10.52
N ASP A 127 -15.60 -22.07 -10.87
CA ASP A 127 -15.77 -23.20 -11.79
C ASP A 127 -16.88 -24.13 -11.30
N ARG A 128 -16.87 -24.42 -9.98
CA ARG A 128 -17.86 -25.30 -9.37
C ARG A 128 -19.27 -24.73 -9.45
N VAL A 129 -19.41 -23.45 -9.13
CA VAL A 129 -20.65 -22.68 -9.25
C VAL A 129 -21.17 -22.66 -10.68
N HIS A 130 -20.28 -22.57 -11.67
CA HIS A 130 -20.61 -22.58 -13.10
C HIS A 130 -20.84 -23.98 -13.68
N GLY A 131 -20.80 -25.03 -12.84
CA GLY A 131 -21.12 -26.39 -13.24
C GLY A 131 -19.98 -27.13 -13.94
N ALA A 132 -18.72 -26.74 -13.70
CA ALA A 132 -17.57 -27.50 -14.17
C ALA A 132 -17.63 -28.96 -13.66
N ASN A 133 -17.21 -29.89 -14.53
CA ASN A 133 -17.19 -31.30 -14.18
C ASN A 133 -16.10 -31.61 -13.13
N ASN A 134 -16.31 -32.68 -12.36
CA ASN A 134 -15.40 -33.01 -11.24
C ASN A 134 -13.99 -33.38 -11.72
N GLU A 135 -13.86 -33.99 -12.91
CA GLU A 135 -12.56 -34.37 -13.48
C GLU A 135 -11.71 -33.13 -13.82
N GLY A 136 -12.31 -32.10 -14.41
CA GLY A 136 -11.62 -30.83 -14.69
C GLY A 136 -11.20 -30.11 -13.41
N LEU A 137 -12.07 -30.07 -12.40
CA LEU A 137 -11.79 -29.48 -11.10
C LEU A 137 -10.64 -30.19 -10.37
N ALA A 138 -10.63 -31.53 -10.36
CA ALA A 138 -9.55 -32.31 -9.75
C ALA A 138 -8.20 -32.09 -10.47
N GLY A 139 -8.21 -32.02 -11.80
CA GLY A 139 -7.02 -31.71 -12.59
C GLY A 139 -6.46 -30.32 -12.32
N ARG A 140 -7.33 -29.31 -12.18
CA ARG A 140 -6.96 -27.94 -11.78
C ARG A 140 -6.40 -27.90 -10.37
N ALA A 141 -7.09 -28.49 -9.39
CA ALA A 141 -6.61 -28.56 -8.00
C ALA A 141 -5.22 -29.23 -7.90
N ALA A 142 -5.00 -30.33 -8.63
CA ALA A 142 -3.69 -30.98 -8.68
C ALA A 142 -2.62 -30.12 -9.35
N SER A 143 -2.98 -29.32 -10.36
CA SER A 143 -2.05 -28.41 -11.06
C SER A 143 -1.69 -27.22 -10.19
N ALA A 144 -2.66 -26.63 -9.49
CA ALA A 144 -2.47 -25.58 -8.50
C ALA A 144 -1.58 -26.07 -7.35
N SER A 145 -1.85 -27.26 -6.79
CA SER A 145 -1.02 -27.87 -5.74
C SER A 145 0.42 -28.05 -6.19
N LYS A 146 0.65 -28.57 -7.40
CA LYS A 146 2.02 -28.73 -7.95
C LYS A 146 2.72 -27.40 -8.14
N LEU A 147 2.00 -26.36 -8.55
CA LEU A 147 2.56 -25.03 -8.73
C LEU A 147 2.96 -24.44 -7.37
N ILE A 148 2.10 -24.59 -6.37
CA ILE A 148 2.33 -24.24 -4.96
C ILE A 148 3.55 -24.99 -4.40
N ASP A 149 3.68 -26.29 -4.67
CA ASP A 149 4.84 -27.11 -4.26
C ASP A 149 6.13 -26.69 -4.99
N ALA A 150 6.05 -26.39 -6.29
CA ALA A 150 7.18 -25.93 -7.10
C ALA A 150 7.72 -24.57 -6.62
N LEU A 151 6.90 -23.77 -5.94
CA LEU A 151 7.30 -22.50 -5.33
C LEU A 151 8.01 -22.67 -3.97
N GLY A 152 8.29 -23.92 -3.54
CA GLY A 152 9.25 -24.19 -2.47
C GLY A 152 8.74 -23.95 -1.04
N LEU A 153 7.44 -24.12 -0.80
CA LEU A 153 6.76 -23.79 0.46
C LEU A 153 7.24 -24.53 1.72
N GLY A 154 8.09 -25.56 1.60
CA GLY A 154 8.47 -26.41 2.74
C GLY A 154 9.29 -25.72 3.85
N ALA A 155 9.78 -24.50 3.65
CA ALA A 155 10.65 -23.81 4.62
C ALA A 155 10.07 -22.51 5.19
N SER A 156 8.94 -22.01 4.69
CA SER A 156 8.39 -20.75 5.19
C SER A 156 7.56 -21.00 6.45
N PRO A 157 7.82 -20.29 7.57
CA PRO A 157 6.98 -20.37 8.77
C PRO A 157 5.53 -19.89 8.51
N TYR A 158 5.27 -19.30 7.33
CA TYR A 158 3.97 -18.84 6.87
C TYR A 158 3.29 -19.82 5.91
N ALA A 159 3.97 -20.90 5.50
CA ALA A 159 3.47 -21.83 4.50
C ALA A 159 2.54 -22.87 5.12
N ALA A 160 1.25 -22.59 4.95
CA ALA A 160 0.15 -23.49 5.13
C ALA A 160 0.00 -24.45 3.93
N SER A 161 1.08 -25.02 3.37
CA SER A 161 1.01 -25.82 2.12
C SER A 161 0.03 -26.99 2.23
N GLU A 162 0.08 -27.73 3.34
CA GLU A 162 -0.87 -28.80 3.64
C GLU A 162 -2.33 -28.28 3.74
N LEU A 163 -2.52 -27.08 4.30
CA LEU A 163 -3.85 -26.47 4.42
C LEU A 163 -4.38 -25.99 3.08
N VAL A 164 -3.52 -25.48 2.20
CA VAL A 164 -3.87 -25.07 0.84
C VAL A 164 -4.20 -26.28 -0.03
N GLU A 165 -3.41 -27.35 0.04
CA GLU A 165 -3.73 -28.61 -0.65
C GLU A 165 -5.09 -29.15 -0.16
N SER A 166 -5.31 -29.16 1.15
CA SER A 166 -6.59 -29.57 1.75
C SER A 166 -7.76 -28.72 1.26
N LEU A 167 -7.61 -27.40 1.18
CA LEU A 167 -8.59 -26.46 0.63
C LEU A 167 -8.98 -26.80 -0.81
N LEU A 168 -7.98 -26.96 -1.68
CA LEU A 168 -8.18 -27.21 -3.11
C LEU A 168 -8.85 -28.58 -3.33
N GLN A 169 -8.44 -29.59 -2.58
CA GLN A 169 -9.05 -30.93 -2.63
C GLN A 169 -10.50 -30.92 -2.12
N MET A 170 -10.80 -30.18 -1.06
CA MET A 170 -12.16 -30.08 -0.52
C MET A 170 -13.13 -29.51 -1.56
N ILE A 171 -12.80 -28.41 -2.25
CA ILE A 171 -13.66 -27.90 -3.32
C ILE A 171 -13.77 -28.87 -4.48
N ALA A 172 -12.64 -29.43 -4.94
CA ALA A 172 -12.64 -30.35 -6.08
C ALA A 172 -13.52 -31.59 -5.82
N SER A 173 -13.62 -32.01 -4.55
CA SER A 173 -14.45 -33.13 -4.12
C SER A 173 -15.92 -32.79 -3.91
N ALA A 174 -16.30 -31.50 -3.82
CA ALA A 174 -17.66 -31.08 -3.48
C ALA A 174 -18.65 -31.32 -4.63
N ARG A 175 -19.51 -32.33 -4.52
CA ARG A 175 -20.45 -32.80 -5.56
C ARG A 175 -21.83 -32.15 -5.50
N ASN A 176 -22.22 -31.64 -4.34
CA ASN A 176 -23.51 -31.03 -4.13
C ASN A 176 -23.39 -29.73 -3.32
N ARG A 177 -24.50 -29.04 -3.16
CA ARG A 177 -24.57 -27.76 -2.44
C ARG A 177 -24.12 -27.85 -0.98
N HIS A 178 -24.46 -28.94 -0.30
CA HIS A 178 -24.07 -29.12 1.10
C HIS A 178 -22.56 -29.27 1.22
N GLU A 179 -21.95 -30.08 0.35
CA GLU A 179 -20.49 -30.25 0.28
C GLU A 179 -19.79 -28.95 -0.14
N PHE A 180 -20.39 -28.14 -1.03
CA PHE A 180 -19.87 -26.81 -1.37
C PHE A 180 -19.90 -25.87 -0.16
N ALA A 181 -21.04 -25.78 0.53
CA ALA A 181 -21.17 -24.94 1.72
C ALA A 181 -20.21 -25.39 2.83
N ASP A 182 -20.02 -26.70 3.01
CA ASP A 182 -19.04 -27.27 3.93
C ASP A 182 -17.60 -26.92 3.53
N ALA A 183 -17.25 -27.00 2.24
CA ALA A 183 -15.93 -26.61 1.75
C ALA A 183 -15.66 -25.10 1.94
N VAL A 184 -16.65 -24.23 1.72
CA VAL A 184 -16.53 -22.79 2.01
C VAL A 184 -16.37 -22.54 3.51
N THR A 185 -17.17 -23.23 4.33
CA THR A 185 -17.10 -23.11 5.80
C THR A 185 -15.77 -23.57 6.37
N LYS A 186 -15.24 -24.70 5.87
CA LYS A 186 -13.92 -25.23 6.26
C LYS A 186 -12.77 -24.39 5.73
N GLY A 187 -12.94 -23.77 4.57
CA GLY A 187 -11.91 -22.91 3.99
C GLY A 187 -11.75 -21.57 4.71
N ARG A 188 -12.84 -21.08 5.31
CA ARG A 188 -12.87 -19.81 6.07
C ARG A 188 -11.71 -19.61 7.05
N PRO A 189 -11.47 -20.47 8.05
CA PRO A 189 -10.39 -20.24 9.02
C PRO A 189 -9.01 -20.12 8.36
N ILE A 190 -8.81 -20.76 7.21
CA ILE A 190 -7.53 -20.69 6.49
C ILE A 190 -7.40 -19.36 5.73
N ILE A 191 -8.45 -18.92 5.04
CA ILE A 191 -8.47 -17.60 4.39
C ILE A 191 -8.34 -16.48 5.43
N ASP A 192 -9.05 -16.60 6.56
CA ASP A 192 -8.96 -15.65 7.67
C ASP A 192 -7.51 -15.58 8.20
N ALA A 193 -6.84 -16.73 8.39
CA ALA A 193 -5.45 -16.78 8.81
C ALA A 193 -4.49 -16.16 7.78
N ILE A 194 -4.67 -16.42 6.49
CA ILE A 194 -3.87 -15.80 5.41
C ILE A 194 -4.04 -14.27 5.44
N LEU A 195 -5.29 -13.79 5.47
CA LEU A 195 -5.58 -12.36 5.53
C LEU A 195 -5.06 -11.74 6.83
N GLN A 196 -5.03 -12.47 7.95
CA GLN A 196 -4.44 -12.00 9.21
C GLN A 196 -2.92 -11.87 9.11
N ASN A 197 -2.26 -12.85 8.51
CA ASN A 197 -0.81 -12.78 8.29
C ASN A 197 -0.43 -11.56 7.45
N PHE A 198 -1.21 -11.20 6.42
CA PHE A 198 -0.98 -9.96 5.66
C PHE A 198 -1.15 -8.70 6.53
N ALA A 199 -2.15 -8.68 7.40
CA ALA A 199 -2.37 -7.55 8.30
C ALA A 199 -1.22 -7.41 9.32
N ASP A 200 -0.76 -8.51 9.90
CA ASP A 200 0.35 -8.51 10.87
C ASP A 200 1.67 -8.06 10.22
N ALA A 201 1.91 -8.48 8.98
CA ALA A 201 3.09 -8.09 8.18
C ALA A 201 3.19 -6.58 7.92
N THR A 202 2.09 -5.83 7.97
CA THR A 202 2.12 -4.37 7.79
C THR A 202 3.00 -3.66 8.82
N THR A 203 3.19 -4.25 10.00
CA THR A 203 4.11 -3.74 11.02
C THR A 203 5.55 -3.75 10.53
N ASP A 204 5.97 -4.84 9.88
CA ASP A 204 7.31 -4.97 9.31
C ASP A 204 7.49 -4.05 8.11
N PHE A 205 6.48 -3.95 7.25
CA PHE A 205 6.48 -3.01 6.12
C PHE A 205 6.70 -1.57 6.60
N TYR A 206 5.96 -1.17 7.64
CA TYR A 206 6.11 0.15 8.26
C TYR A 206 7.49 0.33 8.88
N ARG A 207 7.98 -0.65 9.65
CA ARG A 207 9.27 -0.58 10.34
C ARG A 207 10.44 -0.38 9.37
N VAL A 208 10.49 -1.15 8.28
CA VAL A 208 11.54 -1.00 7.26
C VAL A 208 11.49 0.39 6.62
N ARG A 209 10.29 0.89 6.30
CA ARG A 209 10.13 2.23 5.74
C ARG A 209 10.54 3.34 6.71
N VAL A 210 10.18 3.23 7.99
CA VAL A 210 10.61 4.15 9.05
C VAL A 210 12.14 4.17 9.15
N GLY A 211 12.79 3.01 9.10
CA GLY A 211 14.25 2.91 9.14
C GLY A 211 14.92 3.68 7.99
N LEU A 212 14.47 3.46 6.76
CA LEU A 212 14.99 4.17 5.58
C LEU A 212 14.77 5.69 5.65
N VAL A 213 13.56 6.11 5.97
CA VAL A 213 13.21 7.54 6.06
C VAL A 213 13.97 8.19 7.23
N GLY A 214 14.12 7.49 8.36
CA GLY A 214 14.89 7.96 9.50
C GLY A 214 16.38 8.17 9.18
N ALA A 215 16.98 7.25 8.42
CA ALA A 215 18.35 7.40 7.94
C ALA A 215 18.50 8.63 7.02
N ALA A 216 17.57 8.80 6.06
CA ALA A 216 17.55 9.96 5.17
C ALA A 216 17.37 11.30 5.92
N ILE A 217 16.42 11.35 6.87
CA ILE A 217 16.22 12.54 7.71
C ILE A 217 17.48 12.86 8.53
N THR A 218 18.14 11.84 9.08
CA THR A 218 19.39 12.05 9.84
C THR A 218 20.48 12.65 8.96
N GLU A 219 20.62 12.19 7.72
CA GLU A 219 21.57 12.75 6.76
C GLU A 219 21.22 14.21 6.40
N ILE A 220 19.94 14.50 6.19
CA ILE A 220 19.46 15.87 5.93
C ILE A 220 19.76 16.77 7.13
N GLU A 221 19.46 16.34 8.35
CA GLU A 221 19.73 17.11 9.57
C GLU A 221 21.23 17.38 9.76
N PHE A 222 22.09 16.41 9.45
CA PHE A 222 23.54 16.62 9.44
C PHE A 222 23.98 17.70 8.42
N LYS A 223 23.44 17.65 7.20
CA LYS A 223 23.70 18.68 6.17
C LYS A 223 23.19 20.06 6.61
N GLN A 224 22.00 20.13 7.19
CA GLN A 224 21.43 21.36 7.73
C GLN A 224 22.34 21.98 8.80
N LEU A 225 22.82 21.18 9.76
CA LEU A 225 23.75 21.63 10.81
C LEU A 225 25.09 22.09 10.23
N THR A 226 25.61 21.40 9.21
CA THR A 226 26.85 21.79 8.52
C THR A 226 26.71 23.16 7.88
N ILE A 227 25.63 23.38 7.12
CA ILE A 227 25.35 24.66 6.46
C ILE A 227 25.14 25.79 7.48
N LEU A 228 24.44 25.52 8.58
CA LEU A 228 24.28 26.48 9.68
C LEU A 228 25.65 26.88 10.25
N SER A 229 26.54 25.92 10.49
CA SER A 229 27.91 26.17 10.94
C SER A 229 28.73 26.95 9.91
N GLU A 230 28.55 26.69 8.61
CA GLU A 230 29.22 27.44 7.54
C GLU A 230 28.76 28.90 7.47
N ILE A 231 27.45 29.16 7.61
CA ILE A 231 26.91 30.53 7.67
C ILE A 231 27.50 31.30 8.88
N GLU A 232 27.59 30.64 10.03
CA GLU A 232 28.22 31.20 11.23
C GLU A 232 29.71 31.47 11.01
N HIS A 233 30.43 30.51 10.42
CA HIS A 233 31.85 30.65 10.12
C HIS A 233 32.11 31.80 9.15
N ILE A 234 31.35 31.89 8.04
CA ILE A 234 31.41 33.00 7.09
C ILE A 234 31.16 34.31 7.84
N SER A 235 30.08 34.42 8.60
CA SER A 235 29.72 35.66 9.30
C SER A 235 30.77 36.11 10.32
N SER A 236 31.39 35.16 11.03
CA SER A 236 32.39 35.45 12.07
C SER A 236 33.64 36.19 11.56
N GLY A 237 33.89 36.16 10.24
CA GLY A 237 35.01 36.87 9.62
C GLY A 237 34.74 38.36 9.36
N PHE A 238 33.49 38.80 9.34
CA PHE A 238 33.10 40.11 8.81
C PHE A 238 32.34 40.97 9.83
N ALA A 239 32.65 42.26 9.84
CA ALA A 239 31.94 43.28 10.59
C ALA A 239 30.48 43.41 10.08
N PRO A 240 29.56 43.99 10.87
CA PRO A 240 28.23 44.29 10.35
C PRO A 240 28.30 45.29 9.18
N PRO A 241 27.41 45.18 8.17
CA PRO A 241 27.32 46.16 7.08
C PRO A 241 26.94 47.55 7.61
N MET A 242 27.31 48.59 6.87
CA MET A 242 27.02 49.98 7.23
C MET A 242 25.51 50.18 7.43
N ALA A 243 25.11 50.73 8.58
CA ALA A 243 23.71 50.98 8.90
C ALA A 243 23.03 51.83 7.81
N GLY A 244 21.80 51.46 7.43
CA GLY A 244 21.04 52.13 6.38
C GLY A 244 21.45 51.78 4.94
N SER A 245 22.48 50.94 4.74
CA SER A 245 22.81 50.40 3.41
C SER A 245 21.85 49.28 2.98
N ASP A 246 21.79 49.01 1.67
CA ASP A 246 21.07 47.86 1.12
C ASP A 246 21.60 46.53 1.69
N LEU A 247 22.92 46.41 1.87
CA LEU A 247 23.54 45.25 2.49
C LEU A 247 23.09 45.04 3.94
N ALA A 248 22.85 46.11 4.70
CA ALA A 248 22.31 46.01 6.06
C ALA A 248 20.86 45.50 6.07
N LEU A 249 20.03 45.92 5.11
CA LEU A 249 18.68 45.41 4.96
C LEU A 249 18.67 43.93 4.59
N ARG A 250 19.43 43.54 3.56
CA ARG A 250 19.54 42.13 3.13
C ARG A 250 20.11 41.24 4.21
N ARG A 251 21.10 41.73 4.97
CA ARG A 251 21.65 41.00 6.13
C ARG A 251 20.59 40.76 7.20
N ALA A 252 19.81 41.78 7.56
CA ALA A 252 18.74 41.65 8.55
C ALA A 252 17.64 40.67 8.09
N GLN A 253 17.30 40.67 6.79
CA GLN A 253 16.38 39.70 6.19
C GLN A 253 16.93 38.27 6.29
N ALA A 254 18.20 38.07 5.92
CA ALA A 254 18.88 36.78 6.01
C ALA A 254 18.95 36.26 7.45
N GLU A 255 19.23 37.12 8.44
CA GLU A 255 19.23 36.75 9.86
C GLU A 255 17.84 36.35 10.36
N THR A 256 16.80 37.07 9.93
CA THR A 256 15.41 36.73 10.26
C THR A 256 15.02 35.39 9.69
N GLU A 257 15.35 35.14 8.42
CA GLU A 257 15.06 33.86 7.78
C GLU A 257 15.85 32.71 8.43
N LEU A 258 17.13 32.92 8.69
CA LEU A 258 17.98 31.94 9.37
C LEU A 258 17.45 31.61 10.76
N ALA A 259 16.95 32.60 11.51
CA ALA A 259 16.33 32.37 12.80
C ALA A 259 15.08 31.47 12.68
N ALA A 260 14.24 31.69 11.67
CA ALA A 260 13.09 30.82 11.40
C ALA A 260 13.52 29.39 11.04
N LEU A 261 14.51 29.23 10.14
CA LEU A 261 15.03 27.92 9.74
C LEU A 261 15.67 27.17 10.91
N ARG A 262 16.38 27.86 11.82
CA ARG A 262 16.94 27.23 13.03
C ARG A 262 15.89 26.60 13.92
N LEU A 263 14.71 27.21 14.06
CA LEU A 263 13.61 26.65 14.84
C LEU A 263 12.99 25.41 14.16
N VAL A 264 13.02 25.33 12.83
CA VAL A 264 12.57 24.15 12.09
C VAL A 264 13.52 22.97 12.31
N VAL A 265 14.83 23.23 12.22
CA VAL A 265 15.89 22.21 12.42
C VAL A 265 15.94 21.77 13.88
N SER A 266 15.87 22.72 14.82
CA SER A 266 15.93 22.45 16.26
C SER A 266 14.94 23.37 17.00
N PRO A 267 13.72 22.87 17.31
CA PRO A 267 12.68 23.67 17.96
C PRO A 267 13.09 24.25 19.32
N ASN A 268 14.07 23.62 19.98
CA ASN A 268 14.60 24.02 21.28
C ASN A 268 15.89 24.83 21.18
N ALA A 269 16.33 25.22 19.98
CA ALA A 269 17.54 26.00 19.80
C ALA A 269 17.38 27.42 20.37
N VAL A 270 18.40 27.85 21.11
CA VAL A 270 18.51 29.26 21.52
C VAL A 270 18.82 30.09 20.29
N LEU A 271 17.93 31.00 19.93
CA LEU A 271 18.17 31.98 18.87
C LEU A 271 19.31 32.91 19.28
N ARG A 272 20.39 32.90 18.49
CA ARG A 272 21.55 33.76 18.70
C ARG A 272 21.80 34.61 17.46
N PRO A 273 22.19 35.89 17.62
CA PRO A 273 22.64 36.68 16.50
C PRO A 273 23.86 36.02 15.85
N LEU A 274 24.05 36.26 14.55
CA LEU A 274 25.22 35.74 13.86
C LEU A 274 26.50 36.38 14.45
N PRO A 275 27.59 35.61 14.56
CA PRO A 275 28.86 36.14 15.04
C PRO A 275 29.37 37.23 14.09
N ILE A 276 30.06 38.23 14.65
CA ILE A 276 30.64 39.35 13.92
C ILE A 276 32.17 39.30 14.02
N GLY A 277 32.82 39.67 12.92
CA GLY A 277 34.26 39.78 12.80
C GLY A 277 34.73 41.22 12.54
N ALA A 278 35.91 41.34 11.94
CA ALA A 278 36.57 42.62 11.71
C ALA A 278 36.67 43.05 10.24
N ARG A 279 36.51 42.13 9.27
CA ARG A 279 36.65 42.46 7.84
C ARG A 279 35.43 43.23 7.31
N PRO A 280 35.59 44.15 6.35
CA PRO A 280 34.45 44.85 5.76
C PRO A 280 33.45 43.86 5.12
N TYR A 281 32.17 44.01 5.44
CA TYR A 281 31.09 43.23 4.81
C TYR A 281 30.84 43.70 3.39
N ASP A 282 30.75 42.77 2.44
CA ASP A 282 30.53 43.06 1.03
C ASP A 282 29.38 42.22 0.44
N GLY A 283 29.10 42.45 -0.86
CA GLY A 283 28.04 41.75 -1.58
C GLY A 283 28.31 40.27 -1.83
N ASP A 284 29.56 39.85 -1.88
CA ASP A 284 29.94 38.45 -2.13
C ASP A 284 29.66 37.61 -0.88
N VAL A 285 30.01 38.13 0.30
CA VAL A 285 29.66 37.53 1.59
C VAL A 285 28.15 37.40 1.74
N GLN A 286 27.40 38.47 1.44
CA GLN A 286 25.93 38.44 1.48
C GLN A 286 25.37 37.36 0.55
N SER A 287 25.86 37.29 -0.69
CA SER A 287 25.37 36.34 -1.69
C SER A 287 25.67 34.89 -1.28
N ARG A 288 26.83 34.62 -0.67
CA ARG A 288 27.15 33.30 -0.13
C ARG A 288 26.22 32.88 0.99
N ILE A 289 25.90 33.78 1.93
CA ILE A 289 24.97 33.50 3.03
C ILE A 289 23.57 33.22 2.48
N GLU A 290 23.07 34.03 1.54
CA GLU A 290 21.77 33.83 0.91
C GLU A 290 21.70 32.50 0.15
N GLU A 291 22.79 32.09 -0.51
CA GLU A 291 22.87 30.78 -1.16
C GLU A 291 22.76 29.64 -0.13
N HIS A 292 23.50 29.71 0.97
CA HIS A 292 23.44 28.70 2.03
C HIS A 292 22.05 28.65 2.68
N ILE A 293 21.39 29.79 2.88
CA ILE A 293 20.00 29.87 3.34
C ILE A 293 19.05 29.20 2.34
N ARG A 294 19.24 29.41 1.04
CA ARG A 294 18.43 28.75 -0.01
C ARG A 294 18.60 27.24 0.03
N VAL A 295 19.84 26.74 0.14
CA VAL A 295 20.11 25.30 0.28
C VAL A 295 19.47 24.75 1.55
N LEU A 296 19.62 25.46 2.68
CA LEU A 296 19.01 25.08 3.96
C LEU A 296 17.48 24.98 3.87
N ARG A 297 16.83 25.92 3.17
CA ARG A 297 15.39 25.89 2.90
C ARG A 297 14.99 24.66 2.07
N GLY A 298 15.78 24.33 1.05
CA GLY A 298 15.58 23.11 0.25
C GLY A 298 15.64 21.85 1.11
N LEU A 299 16.65 21.74 1.97
CA LEU A 299 16.79 20.62 2.91
C LEU A 299 15.63 20.55 3.92
N CYS A 300 15.13 21.68 4.41
CA CYS A 300 13.94 21.69 5.28
C CYS A 300 12.71 21.14 4.54
N ALA A 301 12.47 21.57 3.31
CA ALA A 301 11.38 21.07 2.49
C ALA A 301 11.51 19.58 2.18
N GLU A 302 12.72 19.09 1.93
CA GLU A 302 13.01 17.67 1.70
C GLU A 302 12.75 16.81 2.95
N ARG A 303 13.12 17.31 4.13
CA ARG A 303 12.79 16.68 5.42
C ARG A 303 11.28 16.62 5.65
N ASP A 304 10.57 17.72 5.43
CA ASP A 304 9.11 17.79 5.60
C ASP A 304 8.39 16.83 4.63
N ALA A 305 8.83 16.79 3.36
CA ALA A 305 8.33 15.85 2.37
C ALA A 305 8.57 14.38 2.77
N SER A 306 9.73 14.08 3.38
CA SER A 306 10.04 12.74 3.89
C SER A 306 9.12 12.33 5.05
N ILE A 307 8.83 13.26 5.97
CA ILE A 307 7.89 13.05 7.08
C ILE A 307 6.45 12.88 6.58
N GLU A 308 6.04 13.70 5.62
CA GLU A 308 4.72 13.60 4.99
C GLU A 308 4.57 12.26 4.24
N GLY A 309 5.59 11.85 3.49
CA GLY A 309 5.64 10.55 2.81
C GLY A 309 5.45 9.39 3.77
N LEU A 310 6.10 9.41 4.94
CA LEU A 310 5.93 8.39 5.97
C LEU A 310 4.52 8.39 6.58
N THR A 311 3.94 9.59 6.78
CA THR A 311 2.57 9.76 7.27
C THR A 311 1.55 9.20 6.28
N ASN A 312 1.76 9.46 4.98
CA ASN A 312 0.93 8.93 3.90
C ASN A 312 1.05 7.41 3.80
N TYR A 313 2.25 6.85 3.96
CA TYR A 313 2.47 5.41 4.00
C TYR A 313 1.74 4.74 5.18
N HIS A 314 1.79 5.33 6.38
CA HIS A 314 1.02 4.86 7.52
C HIS A 314 -0.49 4.81 7.23
N ARG A 315 -1.02 5.85 6.56
CA ARG A 315 -2.43 5.91 6.14
C ARG A 315 -2.77 4.80 5.14
N GLN A 316 -1.89 4.53 4.17
CA GLN A 316 -2.07 3.44 3.20
C GLN A 316 -2.14 2.08 3.88
N LEU A 317 -1.21 1.77 4.79
CA LEU A 317 -1.22 0.51 5.53
C LEU A 317 -2.47 0.38 6.40
N SER A 318 -2.93 1.48 7.01
CA SER A 318 -4.19 1.50 7.78
C SER A 318 -5.40 1.21 6.89
N SER A 319 -5.46 1.80 5.69
CA SER A 319 -6.50 1.51 4.70
C SER A 319 -6.41 0.07 4.18
N TYR A 320 -5.21 -0.47 4.01
CA TYR A 320 -4.99 -1.85 3.61
C TYR A 320 -5.50 -2.84 4.66
N VAL A 321 -5.21 -2.62 5.94
CA VAL A 321 -5.74 -3.47 7.02
C VAL A 321 -7.27 -3.45 7.04
N ARG A 322 -7.89 -2.28 6.84
CA ARG A 322 -9.36 -2.19 6.71
C ARG A 322 -9.89 -2.97 5.51
N LEU A 323 -9.20 -2.87 4.36
CA LEU A 323 -9.55 -3.63 3.17
C LEU A 323 -9.53 -5.15 3.45
N LEU A 324 -8.49 -5.65 4.13
CA LEU A 324 -8.39 -7.05 4.54
C LEU A 324 -9.54 -7.46 5.47
N ASP A 325 -9.88 -6.63 6.47
CA ASP A 325 -10.99 -6.88 7.38
C ASP A 325 -12.34 -6.92 6.67
N ASP A 326 -12.57 -6.01 5.72
CA ASP A 326 -13.79 -5.98 4.92
C ASP A 326 -13.89 -7.19 3.98
N THR A 327 -12.76 -7.66 3.41
CA THR A 327 -12.71 -8.92 2.66
C THR A 327 -13.02 -10.13 3.54
N ARG A 328 -12.50 -10.20 4.78
CA ARG A 328 -12.85 -11.26 5.74
C ARG A 328 -14.34 -11.27 6.05
N ARG A 329 -14.92 -10.09 6.33
CA ARG A 329 -16.37 -9.96 6.56
C ARG A 329 -17.17 -10.41 5.35
N TYR A 330 -16.72 -10.06 4.15
CA TYR A 330 -17.40 -10.48 2.94
C TYR A 330 -17.34 -12.02 2.77
N PHE A 331 -16.19 -12.63 3.01
CA PHE A 331 -16.08 -14.09 2.99
C PHE A 331 -16.93 -14.78 4.07
N ASP A 332 -17.02 -14.20 5.28
CA ASP A 332 -17.92 -14.69 6.33
C ASP A 332 -19.39 -14.66 5.87
N VAL A 333 -19.83 -13.58 5.21
CA VAL A 333 -21.18 -13.51 4.64
C VAL A 333 -21.39 -14.56 3.55
N LEU A 334 -20.39 -14.78 2.67
CA LEU A 334 -20.45 -15.84 1.64
C LEU A 334 -20.55 -17.23 2.26
N SER A 335 -19.79 -17.50 3.34
CA SER A 335 -19.83 -18.78 4.04
C SER A 335 -21.20 -19.07 4.67
N LYS A 336 -21.88 -18.02 5.15
CA LYS A 336 -23.23 -18.11 5.74
C LYS A 336 -24.34 -18.14 4.69
N SER A 337 -24.11 -17.64 3.47
CA SER A 337 -25.11 -17.59 2.40
C SER A 337 -25.30 -18.92 1.65
N GLY A 338 -24.58 -19.98 2.04
CA GLY A 338 -24.76 -21.34 1.52
C GLY A 338 -26.21 -21.84 1.53
N ASP A 339 -27.07 -21.24 2.37
CA ASP A 339 -28.51 -21.48 2.50
C ASP A 339 -29.40 -20.77 1.46
N GLY A 340 -28.80 -20.01 0.53
CA GLY A 340 -29.40 -19.68 -0.78
C GLY A 340 -30.37 -18.51 -0.77
N THR A 341 -30.41 -17.77 0.33
CA THR A 341 -31.01 -16.44 0.35
C THR A 341 -29.95 -15.43 -0.08
N ALA A 342 -30.16 -14.80 -1.24
CA ALA A 342 -29.37 -13.66 -1.67
C ALA A 342 -29.35 -12.62 -0.54
N ASN A 343 -28.15 -12.38 0.01
CA ASN A 343 -28.00 -11.51 1.17
C ASN A 343 -27.64 -10.10 0.69
N SER A 344 -28.51 -9.12 0.92
CA SER A 344 -28.25 -7.70 0.62
C SER A 344 -26.93 -7.22 1.24
N ASP A 345 -26.54 -7.81 2.37
CA ASP A 345 -25.33 -7.45 3.09
C ASP A 345 -24.07 -7.91 2.33
N ALA A 346 -24.14 -9.03 1.61
CA ALA A 346 -23.05 -9.52 0.76
C ALA A 346 -22.78 -8.54 -0.40
N ILE A 347 -23.86 -8.00 -0.98
CA ILE A 347 -23.78 -7.02 -2.07
C ILE A 347 -23.18 -5.70 -1.58
N ALA A 348 -23.57 -5.24 -0.39
CA ALA A 348 -23.02 -4.03 0.21
C ALA A 348 -21.53 -4.20 0.52
N ALA A 349 -21.15 -5.30 1.20
CA ALA A 349 -19.77 -5.61 1.55
C ALA A 349 -18.86 -5.68 0.32
N GLY A 350 -19.27 -6.38 -0.75
CA GLY A 350 -18.46 -6.46 -1.98
C GLY A 350 -18.20 -5.09 -2.61
N ARG A 351 -19.20 -4.19 -2.64
CA ARG A 351 -19.02 -2.83 -3.18
C ARG A 351 -18.07 -1.99 -2.33
N GLU A 352 -18.09 -2.17 -1.01
CA GLU A 352 -17.18 -1.48 -0.09
C GLU A 352 -15.73 -1.92 -0.33
N VAL A 353 -15.49 -3.23 -0.49
CA VAL A 353 -14.16 -3.78 -0.82
C VAL A 353 -13.66 -3.24 -2.16
N ASP A 354 -14.48 -3.29 -3.22
CA ASP A 354 -14.10 -2.79 -4.55
C ASP A 354 -13.79 -1.28 -4.55
N ALA A 355 -14.54 -0.50 -3.79
CA ALA A 355 -14.31 0.95 -3.67
C ALA A 355 -13.04 1.23 -2.86
N GLY A 356 -12.86 0.53 -1.74
CA GLY A 356 -11.68 0.65 -0.87
C GLY A 356 -10.39 0.27 -1.60
N ALA A 357 -10.38 -0.83 -2.33
CA ALA A 357 -9.20 -1.28 -3.06
C ALA A 357 -8.80 -0.31 -4.17
N ARG A 358 -9.76 0.19 -4.96
CA ARG A 358 -9.47 1.19 -6.00
C ARG A 358 -8.89 2.48 -5.43
N HIS A 359 -9.52 3.02 -4.38
CA HIS A 359 -9.00 4.21 -3.70
C HIS A 359 -7.57 3.99 -3.19
N LEU A 360 -7.31 2.82 -2.58
CA LEU A 360 -5.99 2.50 -2.06
C LEU A 360 -4.93 2.36 -3.16
N ARG A 361 -5.26 1.75 -4.30
CA ARG A 361 -4.33 1.67 -5.46
C ARG A 361 -4.01 3.05 -6.02
N ASP A 362 -5.02 3.90 -6.15
CA ASP A 362 -4.83 5.26 -6.62
C ASP A 362 -3.94 6.05 -5.64
N ASP A 363 -4.14 5.87 -4.32
CA ASP A 363 -3.29 6.45 -3.28
C ASP A 363 -1.83 5.92 -3.36
N ILE A 364 -1.63 4.61 -3.55
CA ILE A 364 -0.31 3.99 -3.71
C ILE A 364 0.42 4.58 -4.91
N ARG A 365 -0.26 4.66 -6.07
CA ARG A 365 0.30 5.21 -7.30
C ARG A 365 0.62 6.70 -7.20
N SER A 366 -0.29 7.47 -6.59
CA SER A 366 -0.08 8.90 -6.36
C SER A 366 1.12 9.17 -5.46
N ASN A 367 1.30 8.37 -4.40
CA ASN A 367 2.45 8.55 -3.52
C ASN A 367 3.76 8.06 -4.14
N ARG A 368 3.73 7.02 -4.98
CA ARG A 368 4.91 6.54 -5.71
C ARG A 368 5.37 7.57 -6.75
N SER A 369 4.45 8.20 -7.47
CA SER A 369 4.80 9.25 -8.44
C SER A 369 5.35 10.51 -7.76
N ALA A 370 4.82 10.87 -6.58
CA ALA A 370 5.36 11.94 -5.75
C ALA A 370 6.76 11.61 -5.20
N ALA A 371 7.01 10.37 -4.78
CA ALA A 371 8.32 9.94 -4.28
C ALA A 371 9.42 9.93 -5.35
N LEU A 372 9.06 9.79 -6.63
CA LEU A 372 10.00 9.84 -7.77
C LEU A 372 10.39 11.29 -8.16
N LEU A 373 9.78 12.30 -7.56
CA LEU A 373 9.95 13.72 -7.85
C LEU A 373 9.94 14.51 -6.51
N PRO A 374 11.04 14.67 -5.74
CA PRO A 374 12.32 15.26 -6.17
C PRO A 374 13.59 14.72 -5.43
N GLY A 375 14.70 14.52 -6.15
CA GLY A 375 16.02 14.32 -5.50
C GLY A 375 16.53 12.87 -5.42
N ALA A 376 15.83 11.90 -6.01
CA ALA A 376 16.36 10.54 -6.17
C ALA A 376 17.62 10.55 -7.07
N GLY A 377 18.79 10.66 -6.44
CA GLY A 377 19.98 9.93 -6.87
C GLY A 377 20.82 10.52 -7.99
N GLN A 378 20.83 11.84 -8.23
CA GLN A 378 22.14 12.39 -8.62
C GLN A 378 22.94 12.54 -7.33
N PRO A 379 23.99 11.72 -7.09
CA PRO A 379 24.99 12.11 -6.11
C PRO A 379 25.45 13.48 -6.56
N THR A 380 25.01 14.50 -5.84
CA THR A 380 25.58 15.82 -5.94
C THR A 380 26.97 15.66 -5.32
N HIS A 381 27.90 15.13 -6.13
CA HIS A 381 29.30 15.52 -6.07
C HIS A 381 29.35 17.01 -6.42
N THR A 382 28.74 17.84 -5.58
CA THR A 382 29.15 19.22 -5.45
C THR A 382 30.51 19.08 -4.81
N ALA A 383 31.53 18.94 -5.66
CA ALA A 383 32.89 19.22 -5.26
C ALA A 383 32.84 20.64 -4.70
N ILE A 384 32.72 20.76 -3.39
CA ILE A 384 33.05 21.98 -2.68
C ILE A 384 34.53 22.12 -2.98
N ASN A 385 34.84 22.87 -4.04
CA ASN A 385 36.19 23.31 -4.33
C ASN A 385 36.58 24.20 -3.14
N SER A 386 37.13 23.56 -2.12
CA SER A 386 37.99 24.19 -1.13
C SER A 386 39.13 24.79 -1.93
N SER A 387 38.95 26.04 -2.31
CA SER A 387 40.02 26.89 -2.81
C SER A 387 40.92 27.13 -1.59
N ALA A 388 41.91 26.24 -1.45
CA ALA A 388 43.03 26.45 -0.56
C ALA A 388 43.72 27.75 -0.99
N ASN A 389 43.68 28.76 -0.12
CA ASN A 389 44.62 29.87 -0.05
C ASN A 389 45.50 29.67 1.18
#